data_AF-A0A953AGY2-F1
#
_entry.id   AF-A0A953AGY2-F1
#
_cell.length_a   1.000
_cell.length_b   1.000
_cell.length_c   1.000
_cell.angle_alpha   90.00
_cell.angle_beta   90.00
_cell.angle_gamma   90.00
#
_symmetry.space_group_name_H-M   'P 1'
#
loop_
_entity.id
_entity.type
_entity.pdbx_description
1 polymer ?
#
loop_
_entity_poly.entity_id
_entity_poly.type
_entity_poly.pdbx_seq_one_letter_code
_entity_poly.pdbx_strand_id
1 'polypeptide(L)'
;MQRVQPRELPERMSWARALIFGVGFFFITALLIGQLPGYIFDELTASTLQGMEQGSLALGLVCLLGFFVVEVIVLLFDPKPVLPPMLFVGLGVILFVGGLALLLWAVLTPVTVGGVTTNSQYFPTANFFWHPLLDGNLLWLEPGAIDFVMIAVVLLIAGAAAMFYGGLALKEQRDPDRSDPGTTPTIRGLTVLGSVVLFAYMIFSMLVDPNALAARINPSCPTAIDFAKGCGMITGLFVVNAIEGTLLAIAVAATLGAFALRLHYLMRPVRKRVMAPFYAVGVNLLPFGLVFLLLWFLLYPLLAWIHSWSLAGLGDWLTVCARKSVVPGSCTFSQQAGYIVDAFLTMNFFVLLMAAVRVWRTNRNMVIIGSFWVAAILGLATLVTHLHPEEALIALLLCGGTLVMVTIWTSVARREFAVVGERNLGCLGQWLVVGTCLFVYIAAFAFFSIPGFRETEPNITFTPGLLIPGKGAPDAIIVFILMGLLAALQFYFLVRNRYKV
;
A
#
# COMPACT_ATOMS: atom_id res chain seq x y z
N MET A 1 -36.46 -43.21 -3.30
CA MET A 1 -35.29 -42.74 -4.08
C MET A 1 -35.37 -41.23 -4.20
N GLN A 2 -34.57 -40.49 -3.43
CA GLN A 2 -34.39 -39.05 -3.64
C GLN A 2 -33.68 -38.85 -4.97
N ARG A 3 -34.29 -38.11 -5.91
CA ARG A 3 -33.55 -37.57 -7.05
C ARG A 3 -32.52 -36.59 -6.50
N VAL A 4 -31.26 -37.02 -6.47
CA VAL A 4 -30.11 -36.14 -6.30
C VAL A 4 -30.18 -35.13 -7.45
N GLN A 5 -30.41 -33.85 -7.14
CA GLN A 5 -30.30 -32.78 -8.13
C GLN A 5 -28.87 -32.82 -8.71
N PRO A 6 -28.71 -32.66 -10.04
CA PRO A 6 -27.41 -32.63 -10.65
C PRO A 6 -26.58 -31.49 -10.06
N ARG A 7 -25.39 -31.86 -9.58
CA ARG A 7 -24.25 -31.03 -9.18
C ARG A 7 -24.24 -29.72 -9.99
N GLU A 8 -24.40 -28.57 -9.32
CA GLU A 8 -24.36 -27.25 -9.97
C GLU A 8 -23.07 -27.10 -10.79
N LEU A 9 -23.21 -26.99 -12.10
CA LEU A 9 -22.12 -26.69 -13.03
C LEU A 9 -21.59 -25.28 -12.71
N PRO A 10 -20.27 -25.09 -12.55
CA PRO A 10 -19.67 -23.81 -12.21
C PRO A 10 -19.55 -22.98 -13.48
N GLU A 11 -20.61 -22.30 -13.86
CA GLU A 11 -20.52 -21.30 -14.92
C GLU A 11 -21.34 -20.07 -14.52
N ARG A 12 -20.69 -18.89 -14.60
CA ARG A 12 -21.20 -17.64 -15.23
C ARG A 12 -20.90 -16.37 -14.41
N MET A 13 -20.11 -15.49 -15.02
CA MET A 13 -19.91 -14.10 -14.60
C MET A 13 -21.01 -13.26 -15.27
N SER A 14 -21.60 -12.30 -14.55
CA SER A 14 -22.64 -11.43 -15.09
C SER A 14 -22.10 -10.08 -15.54
N TRP A 15 -22.91 -9.33 -16.28
CA TRP A 15 -22.52 -8.05 -16.86
C TRP A 15 -22.18 -6.96 -15.84
N ALA A 16 -23.01 -6.80 -14.79
CA ALA A 16 -22.71 -5.87 -13.70
C ALA A 16 -21.43 -6.29 -12.95
N ARG A 17 -21.24 -7.61 -12.81
CA ARG A 17 -20.11 -8.24 -12.14
C ARG A 17 -18.79 -7.96 -12.86
N ALA A 18 -18.72 -8.14 -14.18
CA ALA A 18 -17.52 -7.82 -14.98
C ALA A 18 -17.08 -6.36 -14.90
N LEU A 19 -18.04 -5.45 -14.77
CA LEU A 19 -17.80 -4.01 -14.74
C LEU A 19 -17.17 -3.57 -13.42
N ILE A 20 -17.64 -4.12 -12.29
CA ILE A 20 -17.05 -3.90 -10.95
C ILE A 20 -15.64 -4.50 -10.86
N PHE A 21 -15.41 -5.67 -11.48
CA PHE A 21 -14.07 -6.24 -11.57
C PHE A 21 -13.17 -5.41 -12.48
N GLY A 22 -13.64 -4.95 -13.63
CA GLY A 22 -12.85 -4.07 -14.51
C GLY A 22 -12.39 -2.80 -13.78
N VAL A 23 -13.25 -2.20 -12.96
CA VAL A 23 -12.92 -1.03 -12.13
C VAL A 23 -11.98 -1.39 -10.97
N GLY A 24 -12.18 -2.50 -10.28
CA GLY A 24 -11.26 -2.91 -9.22
C GLY A 24 -9.87 -3.30 -9.75
N PHE A 25 -9.82 -4.01 -10.87
CA PHE A 25 -8.59 -4.30 -11.61
C PHE A 25 -7.96 -3.04 -12.18
N PHE A 26 -8.74 -2.02 -12.58
CA PHE A 26 -8.22 -0.69 -12.95
C PHE A 26 -7.36 -0.14 -11.83
N PHE A 27 -7.90 -0.07 -10.61
CA PHE A 27 -7.18 0.51 -9.50
C PHE A 27 -5.97 -0.33 -9.09
N ILE A 28 -6.09 -1.66 -9.08
CA ILE A 28 -4.93 -2.53 -8.82
C ILE A 28 -3.84 -2.32 -9.87
N THR A 29 -4.22 -2.23 -11.14
CA THR A 29 -3.28 -2.01 -12.24
C THR A 29 -2.63 -0.63 -12.12
N ALA A 30 -3.41 0.41 -11.79
CA ALA A 30 -2.93 1.75 -11.55
C ALA A 30 -1.89 1.80 -10.42
N LEU A 31 -2.15 1.10 -9.31
CA LEU A 31 -1.24 1.03 -8.17
C LEU A 31 0.01 0.19 -8.47
N LEU A 32 -0.15 -1.00 -9.04
CA LEU A 32 0.96 -1.94 -9.27
C LEU A 32 1.87 -1.52 -10.42
N ILE A 33 1.37 -0.80 -11.41
CA ILE A 33 2.09 -0.57 -12.67
C ILE A 33 2.38 0.92 -12.89
N GLY A 34 1.54 1.81 -12.37
CA GLY A 34 1.83 3.25 -12.35
C GLY A 34 2.63 3.62 -11.11
N GLN A 35 2.00 3.50 -9.95
CA GLN A 35 2.52 4.11 -8.72
C GLN A 35 3.74 3.38 -8.15
N LEU A 36 3.70 2.05 -8.00
CA LEU A 36 4.78 1.32 -7.32
C LEU A 36 6.10 1.31 -8.11
N PRO A 37 6.13 1.09 -9.43
CA PRO A 37 7.36 1.17 -10.21
C PRO A 37 7.92 2.59 -10.29
N GLY A 38 7.05 3.61 -10.43
CA GLY A 38 7.47 5.01 -10.41
C GLY A 38 8.06 5.44 -9.07
N TYR A 39 7.44 5.04 -7.96
CA TYR A 39 8.00 5.22 -6.62
C TYR A 39 9.39 4.59 -6.49
N ILE A 40 9.55 3.33 -6.92
CA ILE A 40 10.85 2.65 -6.85
C ILE A 40 11.89 3.34 -7.75
N PHE A 41 11.49 3.84 -8.92
CA PHE A 41 12.37 4.61 -9.79
C PHE A 41 12.86 5.90 -9.10
N ASP A 42 11.94 6.66 -8.52
CA ASP A 42 12.25 7.93 -7.86
C ASP A 42 13.19 7.71 -6.67
N GLU A 43 12.92 6.70 -5.84
CA GLU A 43 13.78 6.36 -4.70
C GLU A 43 15.15 5.78 -5.09
N LEU A 44 15.22 5.02 -6.19
CA LEU A 44 16.50 4.50 -6.71
C LEU A 44 17.39 5.61 -7.26
N THR A 45 16.80 6.66 -7.83
CA THR A 45 17.51 7.74 -8.51
C THR A 45 17.67 8.99 -7.64
N ALA A 46 17.07 8.98 -6.44
CA ALA A 46 17.23 10.01 -5.44
C ALA A 46 18.70 10.23 -5.07
N SER A 47 19.05 11.43 -4.59
CA SER A 47 20.44 11.82 -4.31
C SER A 47 21.17 11.00 -3.23
N THR A 48 20.43 10.18 -2.48
CA THR A 48 20.89 9.36 -1.35
C THR A 48 20.17 8.01 -1.38
N LEU A 49 20.79 6.94 -0.89
CA LEU A 49 20.17 5.61 -0.78
C LEU A 49 19.17 5.51 0.37
N GLN A 50 19.16 6.48 1.28
CA GLN A 50 18.32 6.50 2.48
C GLN A 50 16.86 6.20 2.17
N GLY A 51 16.27 6.88 1.17
CA GLY A 51 14.87 6.69 0.81
C GLY A 51 14.58 5.28 0.26
N MET A 52 15.49 4.72 -0.53
CA MET A 52 15.38 3.34 -1.01
C MET A 52 15.57 2.29 0.10
N GLU A 53 16.45 2.53 1.07
CA GLU A 53 16.59 1.67 2.27
C GLU A 53 15.32 1.73 3.13
N GLN A 54 14.81 2.93 3.41
CA GLN A 54 13.56 3.12 4.16
C GLN A 54 12.37 2.50 3.43
N GLY A 55 12.24 2.73 2.12
CA GLY A 55 11.16 2.20 1.27
C GLY A 55 11.20 0.67 1.15
N SER A 56 12.39 0.07 1.01
CA SER A 56 12.52 -1.40 0.98
C SER A 56 12.22 -2.03 2.34
N LEU A 57 12.62 -1.40 3.46
CA LEU A 57 12.21 -1.82 4.79
C LEU A 57 10.69 -1.69 4.98
N ALA A 58 10.08 -0.59 4.55
CA ALA A 58 8.64 -0.34 4.59
C ALA A 58 7.85 -1.43 3.86
N LEU A 59 8.21 -1.69 2.59
CA LEU A 59 7.57 -2.72 1.76
C LEU A 59 7.74 -4.11 2.37
N GLY A 60 8.93 -4.42 2.89
CA GLY A 60 9.21 -5.67 3.60
C GLY A 60 8.30 -5.86 4.81
N LEU A 61 8.20 -4.84 5.66
CA LEU A 61 7.36 -4.86 6.87
C LEU A 61 5.87 -4.93 6.54
N VAL A 62 5.40 -4.26 5.49
CA VAL A 62 3.99 -4.32 5.05
C VAL A 62 3.62 -5.69 4.51
N CYS A 63 4.51 -6.35 3.76
CA CYS A 63 4.32 -7.73 3.34
C CYS A 63 4.28 -8.69 4.54
N LEU A 64 5.19 -8.53 5.51
CA LEU A 64 5.20 -9.34 6.74
C LEU A 64 3.95 -9.09 7.60
N LEU A 65 3.47 -7.85 7.67
CA LEU A 65 2.20 -7.50 8.32
C LEU A 65 1.03 -8.22 7.65
N GLY A 66 0.95 -8.16 6.31
CA GLY A 66 -0.07 -8.88 5.55
C GLY A 66 -0.03 -10.39 5.80
N PHE A 67 1.16 -10.99 5.79
CA PHE A 67 1.37 -12.39 6.16
C PHE A 67 0.88 -12.69 7.58
N PHE A 68 1.31 -11.90 8.57
CA PHE A 68 0.90 -12.07 9.96
C PHE A 68 -0.62 -12.03 10.12
N VAL A 69 -1.30 -11.06 9.52
CA VAL A 69 -2.77 -10.96 9.61
C VAL A 69 -3.46 -12.15 8.95
N VAL A 70 -2.95 -12.63 7.81
CA VAL A 70 -3.47 -13.83 7.15
C VAL A 70 -3.28 -15.06 8.05
N GLU A 71 -2.12 -15.25 8.65
CA GLU A 71 -1.85 -16.37 9.57
C GLU A 71 -2.77 -16.31 10.81
N VAL A 72 -3.00 -15.12 11.37
CA VAL A 72 -3.98 -14.94 12.47
C VAL A 72 -5.37 -15.41 12.03
N ILE A 73 -5.84 -14.97 10.86
CA ILE A 73 -7.16 -15.37 10.33
C ILE A 73 -7.22 -16.89 10.16
N VAL A 74 -6.19 -17.45 9.53
CA VAL A 74 -6.10 -18.86 9.22
C VAL A 74 -6.08 -19.72 10.49
N LEU A 75 -5.20 -19.41 11.45
CA LEU A 75 -5.05 -20.19 12.69
C LEU A 75 -6.29 -20.13 13.59
N LEU A 76 -7.06 -19.04 13.52
CA LEU A 76 -8.29 -18.86 14.29
C LEU A 76 -9.53 -19.45 13.60
N PHE A 77 -9.61 -19.34 12.28
CA PHE A 77 -10.82 -19.64 11.50
C PHE A 77 -10.66 -20.84 10.56
N ASP A 78 -9.58 -21.61 10.61
CA ASP A 78 -9.54 -22.92 9.95
C ASP A 78 -10.58 -23.88 10.60
N PRO A 79 -11.18 -24.84 9.87
CA PRO A 79 -11.97 -25.94 10.42
C PRO A 79 -11.40 -26.64 11.65
N LYS A 80 -10.09 -26.61 11.88
CA LYS A 80 -9.46 -27.07 13.11
C LYS A 80 -8.53 -25.97 13.65
N PRO A 81 -9.02 -25.04 14.49
CA PRO A 81 -8.18 -24.00 15.05
C PRO A 81 -7.06 -24.65 15.87
N VAL A 82 -5.82 -24.30 15.54
CA VAL A 82 -4.62 -24.90 16.16
C VAL A 82 -4.31 -24.24 17.50
N LEU A 83 -4.63 -22.94 17.63
CA LEU A 83 -4.29 -22.12 18.78
C LEU A 83 -5.53 -21.44 19.38
N PRO A 84 -5.61 -21.31 20.73
CA PRO A 84 -6.72 -20.65 21.38
C PRO A 84 -6.74 -19.13 21.08
N PRO A 85 -7.92 -18.52 20.85
CA PRO A 85 -8.02 -17.10 20.49
C PRO A 85 -7.44 -16.12 21.51
N MET A 86 -7.41 -16.49 22.79
CA MET A 86 -6.85 -15.66 23.86
C MET A 86 -5.37 -15.34 23.66
N LEU A 87 -4.60 -16.26 23.04
CA LEU A 87 -3.18 -16.00 22.74
C LEU A 87 -3.03 -14.88 21.71
N PHE A 88 -3.90 -14.82 20.71
CA PHE A 88 -3.87 -13.77 19.70
C PHE A 88 -4.33 -12.42 20.25
N VAL A 89 -5.31 -12.40 21.16
CA VAL A 89 -5.69 -11.18 21.87
C VAL A 89 -4.54 -10.68 22.74
N GLY A 90 -3.91 -11.57 23.52
CA GLY A 90 -2.77 -11.23 24.38
C GLY A 90 -1.56 -10.72 23.57
N LEU A 91 -1.18 -11.44 22.51
CA LEU A 91 -0.14 -10.99 21.58
C LEU A 91 -0.50 -9.65 20.95
N GLY A 92 -1.76 -9.47 20.54
CA GLY A 92 -2.25 -8.24 19.94
C GLY A 92 -2.12 -7.03 20.88
N VAL A 93 -2.43 -7.20 22.17
CA VAL A 93 -2.23 -6.16 23.19
C VAL A 93 -0.75 -5.81 23.34
N ILE A 94 0.13 -6.81 23.40
CA ILE A 94 1.58 -6.60 23.52
C ILE A 94 2.12 -5.82 22.32
N LEU A 95 1.74 -6.22 21.10
CA LEU A 95 2.16 -5.54 19.87
C LEU A 95 1.60 -4.12 19.78
N PHE A 96 0.34 -3.91 20.16
CA PHE A 96 -0.29 -2.59 20.12
C PHE A 96 0.32 -1.63 21.15
N VAL A 97 0.49 -2.06 22.40
CA VAL A 97 1.12 -1.24 23.45
C VAL A 97 2.59 -1.00 23.15
N GLY A 98 3.31 -2.02 22.68
CA GLY A 98 4.71 -1.91 22.25
C GLY A 98 4.88 -0.94 21.08
N GLY A 99 4.02 -1.04 20.06
CA GLY A 99 3.99 -0.10 18.94
C GLY A 99 3.67 1.33 19.39
N LEU A 100 2.69 1.52 20.28
CA LEU A 100 2.38 2.85 20.82
C LEU A 100 3.54 3.44 21.63
N ALA A 101 4.19 2.62 22.47
CA ALA A 101 5.35 3.04 23.25
C ALA A 101 6.52 3.43 22.35
N LEU A 102 6.79 2.64 21.29
CA LEU A 102 7.82 2.96 20.31
C LEU A 102 7.50 4.24 19.53
N LEU A 103 6.24 4.44 19.11
CA LEU A 103 5.81 5.67 18.44
C LEU A 103 6.03 6.90 19.31
N LEU A 104 5.58 6.85 20.56
CA LEU A 104 5.73 7.95 21.50
C LEU A 104 7.21 8.21 21.81
N TRP A 105 8.00 7.17 21.99
CA TRP A 105 9.44 7.30 22.18
C TRP A 105 10.10 7.95 20.97
N ALA A 106 9.84 7.45 19.77
CA ALA A 106 10.43 7.91 18.51
C ALA A 106 10.17 9.40 18.29
N VAL A 107 8.96 9.86 18.60
CA VAL A 107 8.49 11.22 18.32
C VAL A 107 8.81 12.21 19.45
N LEU A 108 8.77 11.79 20.73
CA LEU A 108 8.93 12.69 21.87
C LEU A 108 10.35 12.74 22.44
N THR A 109 11.24 11.84 22.03
CA THR A 109 12.63 11.85 22.50
C THR A 109 13.47 12.76 21.61
N PRO A 110 14.10 13.82 22.17
CA PRO A 110 14.96 14.70 21.40
C PRO A 110 16.32 14.06 21.14
N VAL A 111 16.85 14.28 19.95
CA VAL A 111 18.21 13.90 19.54
C VAL A 111 18.88 15.10 18.91
N THR A 112 20.06 15.49 19.43
CA THR A 112 20.82 16.63 18.91
C THR A 112 22.04 16.14 18.14
N VAL A 113 22.10 16.46 16.84
CA VAL A 113 23.21 16.12 15.93
C VAL A 113 23.69 17.40 15.26
N GLY A 114 24.99 17.73 15.39
CA GLY A 114 25.57 18.90 14.73
C GLY A 114 24.96 20.26 15.12
N GLY A 115 24.36 20.37 16.32
CA GLY A 115 23.69 21.58 16.80
C GLY A 115 22.22 21.72 16.38
N VAL A 116 21.69 20.78 15.58
CA VAL A 116 20.27 20.71 15.22
C VAL A 116 19.60 19.65 16.10
N THR A 117 18.46 19.98 16.71
CA THR A 117 17.71 19.03 17.54
C THR A 117 16.45 18.56 16.81
N THR A 118 16.35 17.24 16.63
CA THR A 118 15.23 16.55 15.97
C THR A 118 14.65 15.48 16.90
N ASN A 119 13.64 14.75 16.43
CA ASN A 119 13.13 13.58 17.12
C ASN A 119 14.05 12.35 16.89
N SER A 120 13.83 11.29 17.66
CA SER A 120 14.49 9.99 17.52
C SER A 120 13.84 9.08 16.46
N GLN A 121 13.21 9.63 15.43
CA GLN A 121 12.49 8.84 14.42
C GLN A 121 13.45 7.98 13.58
N TYR A 122 14.63 8.51 13.25
CA TYR A 122 15.55 7.89 12.30
C TYR A 122 16.80 7.30 12.98
N PHE A 123 17.25 6.15 12.49
CA PHE A 123 18.44 5.46 12.96
C PHE A 123 19.13 4.68 11.83
N PRO A 124 20.47 4.50 11.81
CA PRO A 124 21.46 5.11 12.69
C PRO A 124 21.56 6.63 12.47
N THR A 125 21.95 7.40 13.49
CA THR A 125 22.22 8.84 13.30
C THR A 125 23.56 9.03 12.58
N ALA A 126 23.77 10.18 11.93
CA ALA A 126 25.01 10.45 11.20
C ALA A 126 26.30 10.37 12.05
N ASN A 127 26.18 10.50 13.38
CA ASN A 127 27.30 10.39 14.32
C ASN A 127 27.39 9.03 15.01
N PHE A 128 26.51 8.09 14.64
CA PHE A 128 26.47 6.78 15.27
C PHE A 128 27.66 5.94 14.77
N PHE A 129 28.47 5.45 15.71
CA PHE A 129 29.64 4.63 15.42
C PHE A 129 29.45 3.24 16.06
N TRP A 130 29.33 2.19 15.24
CA TRP A 130 29.31 0.80 15.74
C TRP A 130 30.73 0.26 15.89
N HIS A 131 31.40 -0.05 14.78
CA HIS A 131 32.63 -0.83 14.80
C HIS A 131 33.64 -0.34 13.74
N PRO A 132 34.94 -0.24 14.07
CA PRO A 132 35.97 0.26 13.14
C PRO A 132 36.15 -0.57 11.86
N LEU A 133 35.92 -1.89 11.92
CA LEU A 133 35.99 -2.78 10.73
C LEU A 133 34.91 -2.49 9.68
N LEU A 134 33.87 -1.72 10.03
CA LEU A 134 32.76 -1.36 9.14
C LEU A 134 32.78 0.14 8.81
N ASP A 135 33.96 0.77 8.90
CA ASP A 135 34.14 2.23 8.77
C ASP A 135 33.25 3.05 9.75
N GLY A 136 32.86 2.42 10.87
CA GLY A 136 31.96 3.00 11.86
C GLY A 136 30.47 2.81 11.59
N ASN A 137 30.07 2.39 10.38
CA ASN A 137 28.65 2.25 10.02
C ASN A 137 27.99 1.03 10.67
N LEU A 138 26.69 1.15 10.96
CA LEU A 138 25.90 0.06 11.50
C LEU A 138 25.48 -0.88 10.36
N LEU A 139 26.09 -2.08 10.27
CA LEU A 139 25.68 -3.13 9.32
C LEU A 139 25.54 -2.65 7.86
N TRP A 140 26.36 -1.69 7.41
CA TRP A 140 26.30 -1.13 6.06
C TRP A 140 24.93 -0.46 5.78
N LEU A 141 24.40 0.33 6.72
CA LEU A 141 23.21 1.16 6.49
C LEU A 141 23.59 2.63 6.33
N GLU A 142 22.83 3.36 5.51
CA GLU A 142 22.94 4.82 5.45
C GLU A 142 22.40 5.45 6.75
N PRO A 143 22.90 6.63 7.18
CA PRO A 143 22.26 7.37 8.25
C PRO A 143 20.76 7.58 7.99
N GLY A 144 19.95 7.19 8.97
CA GLY A 144 18.50 7.26 8.91
C GLY A 144 17.80 6.13 8.17
N ALA A 145 18.49 5.07 7.73
CA ALA A 145 17.91 3.93 7.02
C ALA A 145 16.71 3.24 7.72
N ILE A 146 16.62 3.33 9.04
CA ILE A 146 15.55 2.77 9.87
C ILE A 146 14.66 3.91 10.37
N ASP A 147 13.39 3.87 9.99
CA ASP A 147 12.34 4.69 10.57
C ASP A 147 11.61 3.92 11.69
N PHE A 148 11.72 4.40 12.93
CA PHE A 148 11.03 3.81 14.08
C PHE A 148 9.54 4.12 14.13
N VAL A 149 9.08 5.25 13.59
CA VAL A 149 7.66 5.58 13.46
C VAL A 149 7.00 4.58 12.52
N MET A 150 7.68 4.22 11.43
CA MET A 150 7.26 3.18 10.50
C MET A 150 7.10 1.82 11.18
N ILE A 151 8.13 1.35 11.89
CA ILE A 151 8.06 0.08 12.64
C ILE A 151 6.92 0.13 13.68
N ALA A 152 6.76 1.25 14.37
CA ALA A 152 5.71 1.44 15.37
C ALA A 152 4.31 1.34 14.76
N VAL A 153 4.06 1.98 13.61
CA VAL A 153 2.77 1.92 12.89
C VAL A 153 2.47 0.50 12.45
N VAL A 154 3.46 -0.24 11.93
CA VAL A 154 3.29 -1.65 11.55
C VAL A 154 2.90 -2.51 12.75
N LEU A 155 3.57 -2.34 13.90
CA LEU A 155 3.24 -3.06 15.14
C LEU A 155 1.85 -2.71 15.67
N LEU A 156 1.44 -1.43 15.58
CA LEU A 156 0.10 -0.97 15.95
C LEU A 156 -0.98 -1.64 15.10
N ILE A 157 -0.81 -1.68 13.77
CA ILE A 157 -1.77 -2.32 12.86
C ILE A 157 -1.82 -3.84 13.11
N ALA A 158 -0.66 -4.49 13.27
CA ALA A 158 -0.57 -5.92 13.59
C ALA A 158 -1.31 -6.23 14.91
N GLY A 159 -1.04 -5.45 15.95
CA GLY A 159 -1.67 -5.60 17.26
C GLY A 159 -3.18 -5.40 17.21
N ALA A 160 -3.65 -4.34 16.53
CA ALA A 160 -5.07 -4.07 16.33
C ALA A 160 -5.78 -5.20 15.57
N ALA A 161 -5.17 -5.71 14.50
CA ALA A 161 -5.72 -6.81 13.73
C ALA A 161 -5.82 -8.12 14.54
N ALA A 162 -4.79 -8.45 15.32
CA ALA A 162 -4.78 -9.65 16.17
C ALA A 162 -5.83 -9.57 17.28
N MET A 163 -5.96 -8.42 17.96
CA MET A 163 -7.02 -8.20 18.95
C MET A 163 -8.40 -8.29 18.32
N PHE A 164 -8.59 -7.69 17.14
CA PHE A 164 -9.86 -7.67 16.44
C PHE A 164 -10.31 -9.07 16.02
N TYR A 165 -9.47 -9.82 15.30
CA TYR A 165 -9.81 -11.18 14.87
C TYR A 165 -9.88 -12.18 16.03
N GLY A 166 -9.01 -12.04 17.04
CA GLY A 166 -9.08 -12.83 18.27
C GLY A 166 -10.39 -12.61 19.04
N GLY A 167 -10.83 -11.35 19.17
CA GLY A 167 -12.11 -11.00 19.77
C GLY A 167 -13.31 -11.56 19.01
N LEU A 168 -13.28 -11.51 17.67
CA LEU A 168 -14.30 -12.14 16.83
C LEU A 168 -14.36 -13.66 17.03
N ALA A 169 -13.21 -14.33 17.09
CA ALA A 169 -13.13 -15.77 17.30
C ALA A 169 -13.67 -16.18 18.68
N LEU A 170 -13.36 -15.42 19.74
CA LEU A 170 -13.94 -15.63 21.08
C LEU A 170 -15.47 -15.52 21.08
N LYS A 171 -16.02 -14.55 20.34
CA LYS A 171 -17.46 -14.40 20.20
C LYS A 171 -18.08 -15.56 19.44
N GLU A 172 -17.45 -16.02 18.36
CA GLU A 172 -17.93 -17.15 17.56
C GLU A 172 -17.92 -18.47 18.34
N GLN A 173 -16.99 -18.67 19.28
CA GLN A 173 -17.00 -19.82 20.19
C GLN A 173 -18.22 -19.84 21.12
N ARG A 174 -18.74 -18.66 21.49
CA ARG A 174 -19.91 -18.52 22.36
C ARG A 174 -21.22 -18.56 21.59
N ASP A 175 -21.26 -17.99 20.39
CA ASP A 175 -22.45 -17.92 19.53
C ASP A 175 -22.13 -18.24 18.06
N PRO A 176 -22.29 -19.52 17.64
CA PRO A 176 -21.91 -19.98 16.31
C PRO A 176 -23.00 -19.69 15.26
N ASP A 177 -23.32 -18.43 15.02
CA ASP A 177 -24.25 -18.05 13.94
C ASP A 177 -23.62 -18.20 12.54
N ARG A 178 -23.99 -19.18 11.72
CA ARG A 178 -23.36 -19.35 10.39
C ARG A 178 -23.93 -18.47 9.27
N SER A 179 -24.77 -17.49 9.61
CA SER A 179 -25.37 -16.60 8.63
C SER A 179 -24.36 -15.60 8.03
N ASP A 180 -24.56 -15.23 6.76
CA ASP A 180 -23.95 -14.03 6.16
C ASP A 180 -25.01 -12.92 6.15
N PRO A 181 -25.01 -12.01 7.14
CA PRO A 181 -25.99 -10.93 7.20
C PRO A 181 -25.79 -9.88 6.10
N GLY A 182 -24.71 -9.96 5.31
CA GLY A 182 -24.40 -8.98 4.28
C GLY A 182 -23.70 -7.74 4.82
N THR A 183 -24.16 -6.56 4.40
CA THR A 183 -23.66 -5.28 4.89
C THR A 183 -24.42 -4.89 6.15
N THR A 184 -23.89 -5.30 7.30
CA THR A 184 -24.45 -4.95 8.60
C THR A 184 -24.46 -3.44 8.83
N PRO A 185 -25.34 -2.91 9.69
CA PRO A 185 -25.33 -1.49 10.06
C PRO A 185 -23.96 -1.02 10.55
N THR A 186 -23.21 -1.88 11.24
CA THR A 186 -21.84 -1.60 11.69
C THR A 186 -20.89 -1.36 10.52
N ILE A 187 -20.88 -2.25 9.50
CA ILE A 187 -20.02 -2.06 8.32
C ILE A 187 -20.37 -0.75 7.61
N ARG A 188 -21.66 -0.47 7.43
CA ARG A 188 -22.12 0.78 6.80
C ARG A 188 -21.70 2.01 7.61
N GLY A 189 -21.89 1.96 8.92
CA GLY A 189 -21.51 3.05 9.82
C GLY A 189 -20.02 3.33 9.79
N LEU A 190 -19.19 2.28 9.83
CA LEU A 190 -17.74 2.41 9.75
C LEU A 190 -17.26 2.95 8.39
N THR A 191 -17.84 2.48 7.28
CA THR A 191 -17.52 3.02 5.95
C THR A 191 -17.93 4.49 5.83
N VAL A 192 -19.14 4.86 6.26
CA VAL A 192 -19.61 6.25 6.23
C VAL A 192 -18.74 7.14 7.11
N LEU A 193 -18.41 6.70 8.33
CA LEU A 193 -17.53 7.43 9.24
C LEU A 193 -16.17 7.69 8.58
N GLY A 194 -15.54 6.66 8.03
CA GLY A 194 -14.26 6.78 7.32
C GLY A 194 -14.33 7.76 6.15
N SER A 195 -15.35 7.62 5.28
CA SER A 195 -15.52 8.48 4.11
C SER A 195 -15.80 9.94 4.48
N VAL A 196 -16.65 10.20 5.47
CA VAL A 196 -16.99 11.56 5.90
C VAL A 196 -15.79 12.25 6.55
N VAL A 197 -15.04 11.54 7.41
CA VAL A 197 -13.85 12.11 8.05
C VAL A 197 -12.76 12.41 7.03
N LEU A 198 -12.51 11.50 6.07
CA LEU A 198 -11.55 11.75 4.98
C LEU A 198 -11.96 12.97 4.14
N PHE A 199 -13.24 13.08 3.78
CA PHE A 199 -13.75 14.22 3.01
C PHE A 199 -13.66 15.54 3.80
N ALA A 200 -14.00 15.52 5.09
CA ALA A 200 -13.85 16.68 5.97
C ALA A 200 -12.39 17.11 6.09
N TYR A 201 -11.46 16.16 6.20
CA TYR A 201 -10.03 16.43 6.21
C TYR A 201 -9.58 17.09 4.90
N MET A 202 -10.00 16.59 3.73
CA MET A 202 -9.65 17.22 2.43
C MET A 202 -10.09 18.68 2.37
N ILE A 203 -11.31 18.98 2.81
CA ILE A 203 -11.82 20.35 2.86
C ILE A 203 -11.00 21.19 3.84
N PHE A 204 -10.70 20.66 5.02
CA PHE A 204 -9.92 21.35 6.03
C PHE A 204 -8.51 21.69 5.51
N SER A 205 -7.81 20.72 4.92
CA SER A 205 -6.46 20.91 4.36
C SER A 205 -6.43 21.88 3.18
N MET A 206 -7.55 22.09 2.48
CA MET A 206 -7.66 23.10 1.42
C MET A 206 -7.91 24.52 1.95
N LEU A 207 -8.50 24.65 3.15
CA LEU A 207 -8.98 25.93 3.67
C LEU A 207 -8.13 26.48 4.82
N VAL A 208 -7.32 25.65 5.47
CA VAL A 208 -6.56 26.01 6.68
C VAL A 208 -5.07 25.78 6.46
N ASP A 209 -4.28 26.84 6.67
CA ASP A 209 -2.82 26.73 6.73
C ASP A 209 -2.38 26.23 8.12
N PRO A 210 -1.73 25.04 8.20
CA PRO A 210 -1.32 24.45 9.47
C PRO A 210 -0.31 25.32 10.23
N ASN A 211 0.54 26.09 9.53
CA ASN A 211 1.52 26.97 10.17
C ASN A 211 0.84 28.17 10.84
N ALA A 212 -0.17 28.74 10.18
CA ALA A 212 -0.95 29.83 10.73
C ALA A 212 -1.78 29.38 11.94
N LEU A 213 -2.31 28.15 11.93
CA LEU A 213 -3.01 27.57 13.06
C LEU A 213 -2.06 27.26 14.23
N ALA A 214 -0.90 26.69 13.94
CA ALA A 214 0.15 26.42 14.93
C ALA A 214 0.58 27.68 15.68
N ALA A 215 0.74 28.80 14.97
CA ALA A 215 1.07 30.10 15.56
C ALA A 215 -0.03 30.69 16.46
N ARG A 216 -1.29 30.30 16.26
CA ARG A 216 -2.40 30.67 17.14
C ARG A 216 -2.48 29.79 18.39
N ILE A 217 -2.15 28.51 18.26
CA ILE A 217 -2.19 27.54 19.38
C ILE A 217 -1.04 27.76 20.35
N ASN A 218 0.19 27.88 19.82
CA ASN A 218 1.38 28.13 20.62
C ASN A 218 2.21 29.26 19.99
N PRO A 219 1.94 30.53 20.36
CA PRO A 219 2.63 31.67 19.77
C PRO A 219 4.11 31.74 20.17
N SER A 220 4.49 31.15 21.31
CA SER A 220 5.87 31.13 21.79
C SER A 220 6.73 30.15 21.00
N CYS A 221 6.15 29.02 20.58
CA CYS A 221 6.83 27.92 19.89
C CYS A 221 5.96 27.35 18.76
N PRO A 222 5.77 28.11 17.66
CA PRO A 222 4.80 27.77 16.64
C PRO A 222 5.21 26.53 15.85
N THR A 223 6.45 26.48 15.34
CA THR A 223 6.89 25.45 14.39
C THR A 223 8.20 24.77 14.75
N ALA A 224 9.18 25.51 15.30
CA ALA A 224 10.52 25.00 15.55
C ALA A 224 10.73 24.53 17.00
N ILE A 225 11.50 23.45 17.15
CA ILE A 225 12.03 22.98 18.44
C ILE A 225 13.22 23.87 18.80
N ASP A 226 13.17 24.54 19.96
CA ASP A 226 14.22 25.46 20.42
C ASP A 226 14.30 25.42 21.95
N PHE A 227 15.07 24.48 22.47
CA PHE A 227 15.26 24.31 23.91
C PHE A 227 15.86 25.55 24.59
N ALA A 228 16.61 26.39 23.86
CA ALA A 228 17.18 27.62 24.41
C ALA A 228 16.10 28.68 24.69
N LYS A 229 14.98 28.64 23.97
CA LYS A 229 13.80 29.51 24.20
C LYS A 229 12.71 28.84 25.05
N GLY A 230 12.97 27.66 25.60
CA GLY A 230 11.97 26.87 26.34
C GLY A 230 10.98 26.12 25.44
N CYS A 231 11.24 26.04 24.15
CA CYS A 231 10.43 25.29 23.19
C CYS A 231 10.85 23.82 23.16
N GLY A 232 10.05 22.95 23.79
CA GLY A 232 10.25 21.51 23.77
C GLY A 232 9.76 20.84 22.48
N MET A 233 9.66 19.50 22.50
CA MET A 233 9.20 18.69 21.36
C MET A 233 7.73 18.92 21.00
N ILE A 234 6.91 19.39 21.95
CA ILE A 234 5.49 19.68 21.75
C ILE A 234 5.34 21.13 21.29
N THR A 235 5.54 21.36 19.99
CA THR A 235 5.31 22.66 19.33
C THR A 235 3.83 22.85 18.97
N GLY A 236 3.44 24.07 18.57
CA GLY A 236 2.10 24.32 18.04
C GLY A 236 1.79 23.43 16.83
N LEU A 237 2.75 23.28 15.91
CA LEU A 237 2.63 22.44 14.72
C LEU A 237 2.51 20.95 15.07
N PHE A 238 3.26 20.49 16.08
CA PHE A 238 3.12 19.13 16.58
C PHE A 238 1.69 18.83 17.04
N VAL A 239 1.07 19.75 17.79
CA VAL A 239 -0.31 19.59 18.27
C VAL A 239 -1.30 19.55 17.11
N VAL A 240 -1.15 20.43 16.11
CA VAL A 240 -2.00 20.43 14.91
C VAL A 240 -1.88 19.09 14.16
N ASN A 241 -0.66 18.68 13.84
CA ASN A 241 -0.40 17.43 13.11
C ASN A 241 -0.86 16.20 13.91
N ALA A 242 -0.74 16.21 15.24
CA ALA A 242 -1.23 15.14 16.08
C ALA A 242 -2.76 15.04 16.07
N ILE A 243 -3.47 16.17 16.12
CA ILE A 243 -4.94 16.19 16.04
C ILE A 243 -5.40 15.68 14.67
N GLU A 244 -4.85 16.25 13.59
CA GLU A 244 -5.18 15.87 12.21
C GLU A 244 -4.85 14.40 11.94
N GLY A 245 -3.64 13.97 12.32
CA GLY A 245 -3.20 12.59 12.21
C GLY A 245 -4.07 11.63 13.02
N THR A 246 -4.54 12.01 14.21
CA THR A 246 -5.44 11.17 15.02
C THR A 246 -6.81 11.02 14.34
N LEU A 247 -7.37 12.10 13.78
CA LEU A 247 -8.65 12.05 13.05
C LEU A 247 -8.53 11.16 11.80
N LEU A 248 -7.45 11.31 11.03
CA LEU A 248 -7.16 10.47 9.89
C LEU A 248 -6.93 9.01 10.29
N ALA A 249 -6.20 8.75 11.37
CA ALA A 249 -5.99 7.40 11.90
C ALA A 249 -7.31 6.75 12.32
N ILE A 250 -8.25 7.50 12.91
CA ILE A 250 -9.61 7.01 13.20
C ILE A 250 -10.34 6.66 11.91
N ALA A 251 -10.23 7.49 10.86
CA ALA A 251 -10.84 7.21 9.57
C ALA A 251 -10.29 5.93 8.93
N VAL A 252 -8.96 5.76 8.92
CA VAL A 252 -8.26 4.56 8.42
C VAL A 252 -8.63 3.33 9.26
N ALA A 253 -8.68 3.45 10.59
CA ALA A 253 -9.09 2.36 11.48
C ALA A 253 -10.54 1.95 11.25
N ALA A 254 -11.44 2.91 11.02
CA ALA A 254 -12.84 2.63 10.69
C ALA A 254 -12.97 1.90 9.36
N THR A 255 -12.25 2.32 8.31
CA THR A 255 -12.30 1.67 6.99
C THR A 255 -11.66 0.29 7.00
N LEU A 256 -10.51 0.13 7.68
CA LEU A 256 -9.90 -1.19 7.93
C LEU A 256 -10.84 -2.10 8.71
N GLY A 257 -11.49 -1.62 9.77
CA GLY A 257 -12.47 -2.38 10.53
C GLY A 257 -13.68 -2.81 9.69
N ALA A 258 -14.18 -1.92 8.83
CA ALA A 258 -15.26 -2.22 7.90
C ALA A 258 -14.85 -3.31 6.89
N PHE A 259 -13.66 -3.18 6.29
CA PHE A 259 -13.06 -4.19 5.41
C PHE A 259 -12.88 -5.53 6.13
N ALA A 260 -12.29 -5.53 7.32
CA ALA A 260 -12.01 -6.74 8.10
C ALA A 260 -13.30 -7.48 8.52
N LEU A 261 -14.32 -6.75 8.98
CA LEU A 261 -15.65 -7.31 9.26
C LEU A 261 -16.27 -7.90 7.99
N ARG A 262 -16.21 -7.17 6.87
CA ARG A 262 -16.79 -7.62 5.61
C ARG A 262 -16.11 -8.89 5.12
N LEU A 263 -14.78 -8.95 5.22
CA LEU A 263 -13.99 -10.11 4.88
C LEU A 263 -14.36 -11.31 5.77
N HIS A 264 -14.50 -11.09 7.09
CA HIS A 264 -14.92 -12.11 8.04
C HIS A 264 -16.29 -12.73 7.68
N TYR A 265 -17.31 -11.92 7.45
CA TYR A 265 -18.64 -12.44 7.09
C TYR A 265 -18.67 -13.13 5.73
N LEU A 266 -17.80 -12.73 4.79
CA LEU A 266 -17.65 -13.40 3.51
C LEU A 266 -16.99 -14.79 3.65
N MET A 267 -16.01 -14.92 4.55
CA MET A 267 -15.33 -16.19 4.82
C MET A 267 -16.25 -17.22 5.49
N ARG A 268 -17.17 -16.78 6.36
CA ARG A 268 -17.94 -17.65 7.25
C ARG A 268 -18.79 -18.74 6.54
N PRO A 269 -19.66 -18.42 5.54
CA PRO A 269 -20.53 -19.43 4.92
C PRO A 269 -19.79 -20.34 3.91
N VAL A 270 -18.69 -19.87 3.33
CA VAL A 270 -17.96 -20.56 2.25
C VAL A 270 -16.52 -20.89 2.65
N ARG A 271 -16.26 -21.05 3.96
CA ARG A 271 -14.93 -21.24 4.57
C ARG A 271 -14.04 -22.23 3.79
N LYS A 272 -14.56 -23.41 3.47
CA LYS A 272 -13.83 -24.45 2.71
C LYS A 272 -13.33 -24.00 1.33
N ARG A 273 -14.05 -23.09 0.66
CA ARG A 273 -13.71 -22.56 -0.67
C ARG A 273 -12.83 -21.33 -0.64
N VAL A 274 -12.69 -20.71 0.53
CA VAL A 274 -12.06 -19.41 0.74
C VAL A 274 -10.72 -19.56 1.46
N MET A 275 -10.58 -20.52 2.38
CA MET A 275 -9.33 -20.68 3.16
C MET A 275 -8.10 -20.98 2.29
N ALA A 276 -8.20 -21.88 1.29
CA ALA A 276 -7.06 -22.17 0.42
C ALA A 276 -6.52 -20.93 -0.33
N PRO A 277 -7.36 -20.07 -0.91
CA PRO A 277 -6.94 -18.74 -1.38
C PRO A 277 -6.23 -17.87 -0.34
N PHE A 278 -6.72 -17.82 0.91
CA PHE A 278 -6.07 -17.04 1.97
C PHE A 278 -4.67 -17.58 2.28
N TYR A 279 -4.54 -18.90 2.44
CA TYR A 279 -3.24 -19.54 2.59
C TYR A 279 -2.30 -19.20 1.44
N ALA A 280 -2.80 -19.26 0.19
CA ALA A 280 -1.98 -18.93 -0.97
C ALA A 280 -1.54 -17.46 -0.95
N VAL A 281 -2.39 -16.52 -0.54
CA VAL A 281 -1.99 -15.11 -0.38
C VAL A 281 -0.92 -14.98 0.70
N GLY A 282 -1.14 -15.53 1.90
CA GLY A 282 -0.18 -15.45 3.01
C GLY A 282 1.19 -16.04 2.66
N VAL A 283 1.20 -17.27 2.14
CA VAL A 283 2.44 -17.97 1.75
C VAL A 283 3.22 -17.21 0.67
N ASN A 284 2.56 -16.44 -0.20
CA ASN A 284 3.24 -15.62 -1.20
C ASN A 284 3.70 -14.26 -0.64
N LEU A 285 3.03 -13.68 0.36
CA LEU A 285 3.46 -12.41 0.96
C LEU A 285 4.77 -12.53 1.75
N LEU A 286 5.00 -13.67 2.41
CA LEU A 286 6.22 -13.92 3.16
C LEU A 286 7.49 -13.81 2.29
N PRO A 287 7.64 -14.54 1.15
CA PRO A 287 8.83 -14.43 0.32
C PRO A 287 8.98 -13.05 -0.31
N PHE A 288 7.90 -12.34 -0.68
CA PHE A 288 8.01 -10.95 -1.13
C PHE A 288 8.57 -10.05 -0.03
N GLY A 289 8.06 -10.17 1.20
CA GLY A 289 8.58 -9.43 2.35
C GLY A 289 10.05 -9.73 2.62
N LEU A 290 10.45 -11.00 2.57
CA LEU A 290 11.85 -11.41 2.74
C LEU A 290 12.76 -10.87 1.63
N VAL A 291 12.29 -10.83 0.38
CA VAL A 291 13.06 -10.24 -0.74
C VAL A 291 13.29 -8.75 -0.51
N PHE A 292 12.27 -8.00 -0.07
CA PHE A 292 12.42 -6.58 0.24
C PHE A 292 13.35 -6.34 1.44
N LEU A 293 13.28 -7.19 2.49
CA LEU A 293 14.20 -7.10 3.62
C LEU A 293 15.64 -7.48 3.26
N LEU A 294 15.82 -8.45 2.36
CA LEU A 294 17.14 -8.77 1.81
C LEU A 294 17.67 -7.61 0.98
N LEU A 295 16.81 -6.96 0.18
CA LEU A 295 17.17 -5.78 -0.59
C LEU A 295 17.58 -4.64 0.35
N TRP A 296 16.80 -4.36 1.41
CA TRP A 296 17.16 -3.39 2.45
C TRP A 296 18.54 -3.66 3.06
N PHE A 297 18.81 -4.91 3.45
CA PHE A 297 20.09 -5.27 4.06
C PHE A 297 21.29 -5.26 3.08
N LEU A 298 21.04 -5.52 1.79
CA LEU A 298 22.08 -5.67 0.78
C LEU A 298 22.26 -4.44 -0.11
N LEU A 299 21.40 -3.41 -0.01
CA LEU A 299 21.41 -2.27 -0.94
C LEU A 299 22.73 -1.51 -0.92
N TYR A 300 23.21 -1.15 0.27
CA TYR A 300 24.45 -0.44 0.47
C TYR A 300 25.70 -1.22 -0.01
N PRO A 301 25.93 -2.49 0.38
CA PRO A 301 27.07 -3.25 -0.16
C PRO A 301 26.92 -3.56 -1.65
N LEU A 302 25.68 -3.73 -2.16
CA LEU A 302 25.42 -3.91 -3.59
C LEU A 302 25.87 -2.67 -4.38
N LEU A 303 25.54 -1.47 -3.91
CA LEU A 303 25.93 -0.25 -4.59
C LEU A 303 27.45 -0.04 -4.56
N ALA A 304 28.10 -0.30 -3.42
CA ALA A 304 29.56 -0.28 -3.34
C ALA A 304 30.21 -1.28 -4.32
N TRP A 305 29.63 -2.47 -4.46
CA TRP A 305 30.12 -3.49 -5.39
C TRP A 305 29.92 -3.07 -6.86
N ILE A 306 28.74 -2.60 -7.25
CA ILE A 306 28.47 -2.14 -8.64
C ILE A 306 29.35 -0.96 -9.00
N HIS A 307 29.55 -0.01 -8.08
CA HIS A 307 30.45 1.11 -8.29
C HIS A 307 31.90 0.67 -8.54
N SER A 308 32.32 -0.48 -7.99
CA SER A 308 33.67 -1.03 -8.22
C SER A 308 33.85 -1.67 -9.62
N TRP A 309 32.79 -1.80 -10.41
CA TRP A 309 32.86 -2.46 -11.72
C TRP A 309 33.58 -1.59 -12.76
N SER A 310 34.77 -2.03 -13.15
CA SER A 310 35.59 -1.39 -14.18
C SER A 310 35.31 -1.88 -15.59
N LEU A 311 34.45 -2.90 -15.76
CA LEU A 311 34.16 -3.51 -17.06
C LEU A 311 33.44 -2.49 -17.97
N ALA A 312 34.14 -1.95 -18.96
CA ALA A 312 33.60 -1.02 -19.96
C ALA A 312 32.86 0.22 -19.42
N GLY A 313 33.22 0.71 -18.22
CA GLY A 313 32.57 1.87 -17.59
C GLY A 313 31.15 1.58 -17.06
N LEU A 314 30.78 0.30 -16.89
CA LEU A 314 29.45 -0.11 -16.44
C LEU A 314 29.10 0.42 -15.04
N GLY A 315 30.08 0.53 -14.13
CA GLY A 315 29.87 1.12 -12.81
C GLY A 315 29.45 2.59 -12.87
N ASP A 316 30.18 3.42 -13.63
CA ASP A 316 29.84 4.83 -13.86
C ASP A 316 28.54 5.01 -14.67
N TRP A 317 28.11 3.99 -15.43
CA TRP A 317 26.84 3.99 -16.16
C TRP A 317 25.64 3.66 -15.25
N LEU A 318 25.82 2.79 -14.26
CA LEU A 318 24.76 2.33 -13.34
C LEU A 318 24.66 3.12 -12.04
N THR A 319 25.72 3.84 -11.64
CA THR A 319 25.78 4.56 -10.36
C THR A 319 26.23 6.01 -10.57
N VAL A 320 25.73 6.90 -9.72
CA VAL A 320 26.07 8.33 -9.73
C VAL A 320 26.48 8.74 -8.32
N CYS A 321 27.63 9.40 -8.18
CA CYS A 321 28.13 9.86 -6.89
C CYS A 321 28.32 11.38 -6.86
N ALA A 322 27.88 12.02 -5.78
CA ALA A 322 28.20 13.41 -5.50
C ALA A 322 29.69 13.59 -5.16
N ARG A 323 30.32 12.61 -4.50
CA ARG A 323 31.77 12.59 -4.21
C ARG A 323 32.35 11.20 -4.36
N LYS A 324 33.18 10.97 -5.39
CA LYS A 324 33.85 9.67 -5.62
C LYS A 324 34.76 9.21 -4.47
N SER A 325 35.10 10.08 -3.52
CA SER A 325 35.89 9.75 -2.33
C SER A 325 35.06 9.24 -1.14
N VAL A 326 33.73 9.23 -1.24
CA VAL A 326 32.80 8.82 -0.17
C VAL A 326 31.79 7.81 -0.76
N VAL A 327 32.25 6.59 -1.02
CA VAL A 327 31.45 5.50 -1.60
C VAL A 327 31.11 4.48 -0.50
N PRO A 328 29.86 4.01 -0.40
CA PRO A 328 28.69 4.34 -1.20
C PRO A 328 27.84 5.50 -0.63
N GLY A 329 28.20 6.07 0.53
CA GLY A 329 27.36 7.06 1.23
C GLY A 329 27.13 8.42 0.53
N SER A 330 27.73 8.66 -0.63
CA SER A 330 27.40 9.81 -1.50
C SER A 330 26.96 9.39 -2.90
N CYS A 331 26.65 8.09 -3.06
CA CYS A 331 26.36 7.45 -4.33
C CYS A 331 24.95 6.87 -4.33
N THR A 332 24.33 6.90 -5.51
CA THR A 332 22.99 6.40 -5.79
C THR A 332 22.96 5.69 -7.15
N PHE A 333 21.83 5.10 -7.53
CA PHE A 333 21.69 4.52 -8.87
C PHE A 333 21.44 5.62 -9.91
N SER A 334 21.96 5.40 -11.12
CA SER A 334 21.70 6.31 -12.24
C SER A 334 20.26 6.16 -12.74
N GLN A 335 19.76 7.17 -13.46
CA GLN A 335 18.47 7.06 -14.15
C GLN A 335 18.39 5.83 -15.07
N GLN A 336 19.51 5.42 -15.68
CA GLN A 336 19.55 4.22 -16.53
C GLN A 336 19.29 2.94 -15.74
N ALA A 337 19.88 2.83 -14.55
CA ALA A 337 19.59 1.74 -13.64
C ALA A 337 18.14 1.77 -13.16
N GLY A 338 17.60 2.96 -12.85
CA GLY A 338 16.19 3.17 -12.54
C GLY A 338 15.26 2.64 -13.63
N TYR A 339 15.49 3.02 -14.89
CA TYR A 339 14.67 2.56 -16.03
C TYR A 339 14.72 1.04 -16.23
N ILE A 340 15.88 0.41 -16.00
CA ILE A 340 15.99 -1.06 -16.07
C ILE A 340 15.10 -1.72 -15.00
N VAL A 341 15.17 -1.22 -13.76
CA VAL A 341 14.40 -1.78 -12.64
C VAL A 341 12.90 -1.56 -12.87
N ASP A 342 12.49 -0.37 -13.26
CA ASP A 342 11.10 -0.06 -13.57
C ASP A 342 10.56 -0.96 -14.70
N ALA A 343 11.27 -1.06 -15.83
CA ALA A 343 10.87 -1.93 -16.93
C ALA A 343 10.71 -3.40 -16.49
N PHE A 344 11.60 -3.88 -15.63
CA PHE A 344 11.51 -5.23 -15.06
C PHE A 344 10.26 -5.38 -14.18
N LEU A 345 10.01 -4.45 -13.26
CA LEU A 345 8.85 -4.49 -12.36
C LEU A 345 7.54 -4.41 -13.14
N THR A 346 7.43 -3.42 -14.02
CA THR A 346 6.27 -3.17 -14.86
C THR A 346 5.91 -4.39 -15.72
N MET A 347 6.91 -5.04 -16.34
CA MET A 347 6.69 -6.25 -17.13
C MET A 347 6.20 -7.42 -16.27
N ASN A 348 6.77 -7.63 -15.07
CA ASN A 348 6.33 -8.70 -14.17
C ASN A 348 4.89 -8.48 -13.69
N PHE A 349 4.53 -7.25 -13.31
CA PHE A 349 3.16 -6.94 -12.91
C PHE A 349 2.16 -7.08 -14.07
N PHE A 350 2.54 -6.70 -15.29
CA PHE A 350 1.73 -6.95 -16.48
C PHE A 350 1.49 -8.44 -16.71
N VAL A 351 2.53 -9.29 -16.62
CA VAL A 351 2.40 -10.75 -16.75
C VAL A 351 1.48 -11.32 -15.67
N LEU A 352 1.60 -10.85 -14.42
CA LEU A 352 0.71 -11.26 -13.33
C LEU A 352 -0.75 -10.87 -13.58
N LEU A 353 -1.00 -9.68 -14.13
CA LEU A 353 -2.34 -9.24 -14.52
C LEU A 353 -2.94 -10.16 -15.60
N MET A 354 -2.16 -10.48 -16.64
CA MET A 354 -2.59 -11.39 -17.70
C MET A 354 -2.82 -12.82 -17.19
N ALA A 355 -1.97 -13.29 -16.28
CA ALA A 355 -2.15 -14.58 -15.61
C ALA A 355 -3.43 -14.60 -14.77
N ALA A 356 -3.74 -13.52 -14.03
CA ALA A 356 -4.97 -13.40 -13.24
C ALA A 356 -6.22 -13.51 -14.13
N VAL A 357 -6.22 -12.85 -15.29
CA VAL A 357 -7.33 -12.97 -16.26
C VAL A 357 -7.44 -14.39 -16.81
N ARG A 358 -6.31 -15.06 -17.10
CA ARG A 358 -6.32 -16.42 -17.62
C ARG A 358 -6.82 -17.46 -16.61
N VAL A 359 -6.43 -17.29 -15.35
CA VAL A 359 -6.73 -18.20 -14.22
C VAL A 359 -8.09 -17.91 -13.61
N TRP A 360 -8.69 -16.74 -13.90
CA TRP A 360 -10.03 -16.36 -13.46
C TRP A 360 -11.09 -17.45 -13.68
N ARG A 361 -11.06 -18.09 -14.85
CA ARG A 361 -12.05 -19.12 -15.22
C ARG A 361 -11.95 -20.37 -14.33
N THR A 362 -10.76 -20.73 -13.88
CA THR A 362 -10.50 -21.97 -13.16
C THR A 362 -10.46 -21.76 -11.64
N ASN A 363 -9.83 -20.68 -11.16
CA ASN A 363 -9.62 -20.40 -9.74
C ASN A 363 -10.13 -19.01 -9.33
N ARG A 364 -11.42 -18.75 -9.61
CA ARG A 364 -12.04 -17.44 -9.40
C ARG A 364 -11.91 -16.87 -7.99
N ASN A 365 -12.14 -17.70 -6.97
CA ASN A 365 -12.04 -17.24 -5.58
C ASN A 365 -10.63 -16.74 -5.23
N MET A 366 -9.60 -17.39 -5.78
CA MET A 366 -8.21 -16.99 -5.58
C MET A 366 -7.94 -15.62 -6.16
N VAL A 367 -8.42 -15.36 -7.38
CA VAL A 367 -8.23 -14.06 -8.03
C VAL A 367 -8.98 -12.95 -7.29
N ILE A 368 -10.22 -13.19 -6.85
CA ILE A 368 -11.02 -12.20 -6.12
C ILE A 368 -10.40 -11.86 -4.76
N ILE A 369 -10.10 -12.88 -3.95
CA ILE A 369 -9.55 -12.70 -2.60
C ILE A 369 -8.14 -12.10 -2.69
N GLY A 370 -7.31 -12.59 -3.61
CA GLY A 370 -5.98 -12.04 -3.87
C GLY A 370 -6.05 -10.57 -4.26
N SER A 371 -7.00 -10.18 -5.12
CA SER A 371 -7.17 -8.78 -5.53
C SER A 371 -7.50 -7.86 -4.36
N PHE A 372 -8.39 -8.27 -3.46
CA PHE A 372 -8.72 -7.45 -2.27
C PHE A 372 -7.53 -7.28 -1.33
N TRP A 373 -6.77 -8.35 -1.11
CA TRP A 373 -5.58 -8.31 -0.27
C TRP A 373 -4.48 -7.47 -0.88
N VAL A 374 -4.18 -7.65 -2.17
CA VAL A 374 -3.17 -6.85 -2.88
C VAL A 374 -3.54 -5.37 -2.81
N ALA A 375 -4.79 -5.00 -3.09
CA ALA A 375 -5.23 -3.60 -3.01
C ALA A 375 -5.14 -3.03 -1.57
N ALA A 376 -5.54 -3.81 -0.56
CA ALA A 376 -5.42 -3.38 0.84
C ALA A 376 -3.96 -3.22 1.28
N ILE A 377 -3.08 -4.15 0.88
CA ILE A 377 -1.65 -4.11 1.18
C ILE A 377 -0.98 -2.94 0.47
N LEU A 378 -1.34 -2.64 -0.77
CA LEU A 378 -0.83 -1.47 -1.49
C LEU A 378 -1.28 -0.16 -0.81
N GLY A 379 -2.55 -0.06 -0.38
CA GLY A 379 -3.01 1.09 0.38
C GLY A 379 -2.30 1.24 1.74
N LEU A 380 -1.93 0.14 2.39
CA LEU A 380 -1.09 0.18 3.60
C LEU A 380 0.37 0.52 3.28
N ALA A 381 0.90 0.05 2.16
CA ALA A 381 2.25 0.36 1.70
C ALA A 381 2.40 1.87 1.50
N THR A 382 1.45 2.54 0.85
CA THR A 382 1.51 3.99 0.65
C THR A 382 1.55 4.77 1.96
N LEU A 383 0.92 4.26 3.02
CA LEU A 383 1.03 4.85 4.36
C LEU A 383 2.43 4.66 4.93
N VAL A 384 2.91 3.42 4.94
CA VAL A 384 4.13 3.02 5.66
C VAL A 384 5.40 3.56 4.98
N THR A 385 5.40 3.72 3.66
CA THR A 385 6.54 4.30 2.91
C THR A 385 6.68 5.82 3.10
N HIS A 386 5.59 6.52 3.43
CA HIS A 386 5.55 8.00 3.47
C HIS A 386 5.27 8.53 4.89
N LEU A 387 5.92 7.95 5.91
CA LEU A 387 5.79 8.41 7.31
C LEU A 387 6.71 9.58 7.67
N HIS A 388 7.29 10.22 6.66
CA HIS A 388 7.97 11.49 6.82
C HIS A 388 7.01 12.57 7.34
N PRO A 389 7.47 13.49 8.21
CA PRO A 389 6.60 14.50 8.83
C PRO A 389 5.82 15.37 7.83
N GLU A 390 6.34 15.56 6.62
CA GLU A 390 5.73 16.40 5.58
C GLU A 390 4.69 15.64 4.72
N GLU A 391 4.76 14.31 4.70
CA GLU A 391 4.02 13.46 3.75
C GLU A 391 3.00 12.56 4.44
N ALA A 392 3.17 12.28 5.74
CA ALA A 392 2.37 11.35 6.52
C ALA A 392 0.86 11.61 6.43
N LEU A 393 0.45 12.88 6.37
CA LEU A 393 -0.96 13.23 6.28
C LEU A 393 -1.56 12.92 4.89
N ILE A 394 -0.80 13.14 3.81
CA ILE A 394 -1.20 12.78 2.45
C ILE A 394 -1.23 11.25 2.31
N ALA A 395 -0.24 10.57 2.89
CA ALA A 395 -0.15 9.12 2.92
C ALA A 395 -1.35 8.48 3.62
N LEU A 396 -1.76 9.01 4.77
CA LEU A 396 -2.97 8.59 5.49
C LEU A 396 -4.24 8.78 4.67
N LEU A 397 -4.34 9.88 3.92
CA LEU A 397 -5.47 10.13 3.04
C LEU A 397 -5.54 9.12 1.88
N LEU A 398 -4.42 8.86 1.20
CA LEU A 398 -4.35 7.90 0.10
C LEU A 398 -4.63 6.47 0.58
N CYS A 399 -4.08 6.09 1.73
CA CYS A 399 -4.36 4.83 2.41
C CYS A 399 -5.86 4.71 2.71
N GLY A 400 -6.43 5.71 3.38
CA GLY A 400 -7.85 5.75 3.72
C GLY A 400 -8.77 5.65 2.50
N GLY A 401 -8.48 6.39 1.44
CA GLY A 401 -9.23 6.35 0.18
C GLY A 401 -9.17 4.98 -0.50
N THR A 402 -7.99 4.37 -0.55
CA THR A 402 -7.81 3.01 -1.08
C THR A 402 -8.60 1.99 -0.27
N LEU A 403 -8.58 2.09 1.07
CA LEU A 403 -9.31 1.18 1.95
C LEU A 403 -10.84 1.36 1.85
N VAL A 404 -11.35 2.59 1.68
CA VAL A 404 -12.77 2.83 1.36
C VAL A 404 -13.13 2.11 0.07
N MET A 405 -12.33 2.27 -0.98
CA MET A 405 -12.56 1.64 -2.28
C MET A 405 -12.59 0.11 -2.15
N VAL A 406 -11.60 -0.50 -1.48
CA VAL A 406 -11.54 -1.95 -1.26
C VAL A 406 -12.72 -2.45 -0.41
N THR A 407 -13.17 -1.66 0.58
CA THR A 407 -14.35 -1.99 1.40
C THR A 407 -15.64 -1.99 0.58
N ILE A 408 -15.81 -1.01 -0.31
CA ILE A 408 -16.95 -0.95 -1.22
C ILE A 408 -16.86 -2.13 -2.20
N TRP A 409 -15.68 -2.39 -2.74
CA TRP A 409 -15.46 -3.47 -3.71
C TRP A 409 -15.76 -4.85 -3.12
N THR A 410 -15.29 -5.15 -1.92
CA THR A 410 -15.62 -6.39 -1.17
C THR A 410 -17.12 -6.51 -0.85
N SER A 411 -17.78 -5.39 -0.57
CA SER A 411 -19.22 -5.35 -0.30
C SER A 411 -20.04 -5.69 -1.54
N VAL A 412 -19.65 -5.14 -2.69
CA VAL A 412 -20.32 -5.36 -3.96
C VAL A 412 -20.04 -6.76 -4.51
N ALA A 413 -18.81 -7.27 -4.35
CA ALA A 413 -18.40 -8.60 -4.79
C ALA A 413 -19.06 -9.75 -4.02
N ARG A 414 -19.82 -9.49 -2.94
CA ARG A 414 -20.65 -10.48 -2.24
C ARG A 414 -21.48 -11.35 -3.19
N ARG A 415 -22.06 -10.72 -4.20
CA ARG A 415 -22.95 -11.37 -5.18
C ARG A 415 -22.23 -12.41 -6.02
N GLU A 416 -20.89 -12.48 -5.97
CA GLU A 416 -20.08 -13.51 -6.62
C GLU A 416 -20.00 -14.82 -5.89
N PHE A 417 -20.14 -14.77 -4.57
CA PHE A 417 -20.18 -15.95 -3.71
C PHE A 417 -21.62 -16.46 -3.53
N ALA A 418 -22.61 -15.69 -4.01
CA ALA A 418 -24.03 -16.06 -4.01
C ALA A 418 -24.42 -16.80 -5.30
N VAL A 419 -25.24 -17.85 -5.17
CA VAL A 419 -25.61 -18.84 -6.20
C VAL A 419 -26.67 -18.31 -7.22
N VAL A 420 -26.69 -17.02 -7.53
CA VAL A 420 -27.74 -16.45 -8.39
C VAL A 420 -27.29 -16.44 -9.86
N GLY A 421 -28.06 -17.15 -10.69
CA GLY A 421 -27.87 -17.29 -12.14
C GLY A 421 -28.20 -16.02 -12.92
N GLU A 422 -27.19 -15.44 -13.54
CA GLU A 422 -27.31 -14.32 -14.48
C GLU A 422 -26.63 -14.70 -15.82
N ARG A 423 -27.04 -14.03 -16.92
CA ARG A 423 -26.63 -14.38 -18.31
C ARG A 423 -25.13 -14.18 -18.57
N ASN A 424 -24.62 -15.04 -19.46
CA ASN A 424 -23.21 -15.28 -19.75
C ASN A 424 -22.49 -14.10 -20.43
N LEU A 425 -21.23 -13.84 -20.03
CA LEU A 425 -20.24 -13.21 -20.90
C LEU A 425 -19.64 -14.29 -21.81
N GLY A 426 -19.95 -14.26 -23.12
CA GLY A 426 -19.26 -15.11 -24.11
C GLY A 426 -17.79 -14.73 -24.27
N CYS A 427 -17.04 -15.41 -25.16
CA CYS A 427 -15.63 -15.08 -25.45
C CYS A 427 -15.43 -13.59 -25.76
N LEU A 428 -16.37 -12.96 -26.49
CA LEU A 428 -16.35 -11.52 -26.79
C LEU A 428 -16.38 -10.65 -25.53
N GLY A 429 -17.18 -11.03 -24.53
CA GLY A 429 -17.26 -10.32 -23.26
C GLY A 429 -15.97 -10.42 -22.43
N GLN A 430 -15.30 -11.58 -22.48
CA GLN A 430 -13.99 -11.77 -21.85
C GLN A 430 -12.91 -10.91 -22.53
N TRP A 431 -12.88 -10.86 -23.86
CA TRP A 431 -11.97 -10.00 -24.60
C TRP A 431 -12.26 -8.50 -24.43
N LEU A 432 -13.52 -8.10 -24.25
CA LEU A 432 -13.87 -6.72 -23.91
C LEU A 432 -13.41 -6.36 -22.49
N VAL A 433 -13.48 -7.28 -21.52
CA VAL A 433 -12.91 -7.05 -20.18
C VAL A 433 -11.40 -6.94 -20.25
N VAL A 434 -10.72 -7.84 -20.99
CA VAL A 434 -9.27 -7.76 -21.24
C VAL A 434 -8.89 -6.43 -21.89
N GLY A 435 -9.59 -6.05 -22.96
CA GLY A 435 -9.36 -4.79 -23.67
C GLY A 435 -9.60 -3.58 -22.78
N THR A 436 -10.63 -3.64 -21.92
CA THR A 436 -10.92 -2.56 -20.98
C THR A 436 -9.77 -2.47 -20.00
N CYS A 437 -9.37 -3.58 -19.37
CA CYS A 437 -8.21 -3.64 -18.48
C CYS A 437 -6.92 -3.15 -19.16
N LEU A 438 -6.73 -3.40 -20.46
CA LEU A 438 -5.58 -2.94 -21.23
C LEU A 438 -5.63 -1.42 -21.50
N PHE A 439 -6.78 -0.86 -21.91
CA PHE A 439 -6.88 0.59 -22.10
C PHE A 439 -6.77 1.35 -20.79
N VAL A 440 -7.34 0.78 -19.75
CA VAL A 440 -7.18 1.19 -18.37
C VAL A 440 -5.72 1.15 -17.92
N TYR A 441 -5.00 0.07 -18.26
CA TYR A 441 -3.56 -0.06 -18.01
C TYR A 441 -2.80 1.11 -18.65
N ILE A 442 -3.05 1.38 -19.93
CA ILE A 442 -2.36 2.47 -20.66
C ILE A 442 -2.79 3.85 -20.13
N ALA A 443 -4.07 4.01 -19.75
CA ALA A 443 -4.57 5.25 -19.18
C ALA A 443 -3.97 5.54 -17.79
N ALA A 444 -3.88 4.55 -16.91
CA ALA A 444 -3.28 4.74 -15.59
C ALA A 444 -1.80 5.11 -15.72
N PHE A 445 -1.07 4.42 -16.61
CA PHE A 445 0.31 4.75 -16.94
C PHE A 445 0.46 6.20 -17.44
N ALA A 446 -0.45 6.65 -18.31
CA ALA A 446 -0.47 8.01 -18.84
C ALA A 446 -0.88 9.07 -17.79
N PHE A 447 -1.71 8.71 -16.81
CA PHE A 447 -2.13 9.59 -15.72
C PHE A 447 -0.99 9.91 -14.76
N PHE A 448 -0.25 8.88 -14.34
CA PHE A 448 0.88 9.04 -13.43
C PHE A 448 2.08 9.72 -14.10
N SER A 449 2.20 9.65 -15.43
CA SER A 449 3.24 10.39 -16.17
C SER A 449 2.96 11.89 -16.38
N ILE A 450 1.87 12.45 -15.83
CA ILE A 450 1.57 13.88 -15.92
C ILE A 450 2.44 14.66 -14.92
N PRO A 451 3.27 15.61 -15.38
CA PRO A 451 4.13 16.37 -14.47
C PRO A 451 3.31 17.25 -13.52
N GLY A 452 3.62 17.15 -12.23
CA GLY A 452 2.88 17.78 -11.14
C GLY A 452 2.26 16.78 -10.15
N PHE A 453 2.07 15.52 -10.56
CA PHE A 453 1.97 14.40 -9.61
C PHE A 453 3.38 14.08 -9.11
N ARG A 454 3.59 14.13 -7.79
CA ARG A 454 4.92 14.23 -7.14
C ARG A 454 5.72 12.93 -7.03
N GLU A 455 5.30 11.82 -7.64
CA GLU A 455 5.89 10.49 -7.34
C GLU A 455 6.07 9.56 -8.55
N THR A 456 6.11 10.09 -9.78
CA THR A 456 6.27 9.25 -10.97
C THR A 456 6.96 10.01 -12.10
N GLU A 457 8.25 9.79 -12.31
CA GLU A 457 8.86 10.12 -13.61
C GLU A 457 8.20 9.31 -14.74
N PRO A 458 8.03 9.90 -15.94
CA PRO A 458 7.41 9.21 -17.06
C PRO A 458 8.31 8.07 -17.58
N ASN A 459 7.84 6.83 -17.44
CA ASN A 459 8.53 5.61 -17.89
C ASN A 459 8.39 5.31 -19.41
N ILE A 460 7.74 6.20 -20.18
CA ILE A 460 7.99 6.30 -21.63
C ILE A 460 8.99 7.43 -21.77
N THR A 461 10.06 7.24 -22.57
CA THR A 461 10.85 8.36 -23.09
C THR A 461 9.93 9.23 -23.94
N PHE A 462 9.08 10.03 -23.31
CA PHE A 462 8.51 11.19 -23.96
C PHE A 462 9.75 12.04 -24.20
N THR A 463 10.21 12.04 -25.45
CA THR A 463 11.16 13.04 -25.91
C THR A 463 10.72 14.35 -25.29
N PRO A 464 11.58 15.08 -24.56
CA PRO A 464 11.28 16.42 -24.11
C PRO A 464 11.03 17.25 -25.38
N GLY A 465 9.79 17.23 -25.86
CA GLY A 465 9.37 17.85 -27.08
C GLY A 465 9.34 19.33 -26.78
N LEU A 466 10.42 20.03 -27.14
CA LEU A 466 10.62 21.46 -27.01
C LEU A 466 10.26 22.01 -25.62
N LEU A 467 11.28 22.33 -24.82
CA LEU A 467 11.22 23.16 -23.62
C LEU A 467 10.28 24.37 -23.82
N ILE A 468 9.01 24.23 -23.48
CA ILE A 468 8.14 25.35 -23.12
C ILE A 468 8.07 25.31 -21.59
N PRO A 469 8.77 26.23 -20.90
CA PRO A 469 8.77 26.25 -19.44
C PRO A 469 7.33 26.40 -18.93
N GLY A 470 6.90 25.49 -18.04
CA GLY A 470 5.60 25.58 -17.37
C GLY A 470 4.42 24.90 -18.07
N LYS A 471 4.62 24.15 -19.16
CA LYS A 471 3.58 23.28 -19.73
C LYS A 471 4.05 21.83 -19.77
N GLY A 472 3.42 21.02 -18.92
CA GLY A 472 3.71 19.61 -18.75
C GLY A 472 3.61 18.76 -20.01
N ALA A 473 4.17 17.55 -19.96
CA ALA A 473 4.19 16.53 -21.01
C ALA A 473 2.82 16.38 -21.72
N PRO A 474 2.61 17.02 -22.88
CA PRO A 474 1.32 17.03 -23.55
C PRO A 474 0.92 15.63 -24.02
N ASP A 475 1.91 14.78 -24.32
CA ASP A 475 1.74 13.43 -24.82
C ASP A 475 1.10 12.50 -23.76
N ALA A 476 1.51 12.60 -22.49
CA ALA A 476 0.92 11.84 -21.38
C ALA A 476 -0.56 12.21 -21.18
N ILE A 477 -0.88 13.50 -21.22
CA ILE A 477 -2.27 13.99 -21.13
C ILE A 477 -3.11 13.49 -22.31
N ILE A 478 -2.57 13.54 -23.53
CA ILE A 478 -3.25 13.06 -24.74
C ILE A 478 -3.49 11.54 -24.66
N VAL A 479 -2.50 10.75 -24.25
CA VAL A 479 -2.64 9.30 -24.09
C VAL A 479 -3.64 8.98 -22.98
N PHE A 480 -3.63 9.70 -21.85
CA PHE A 480 -4.61 9.53 -20.79
C PHE A 480 -6.03 9.78 -21.30
N ILE A 481 -6.24 10.89 -22.01
CA ILE A 481 -7.55 11.24 -22.56
C ILE A 481 -8.00 10.22 -23.62
N LEU A 482 -7.12 9.83 -24.55
CA LEU A 482 -7.44 8.88 -25.61
C LEU A 482 -7.74 7.48 -25.06
N MET A 483 -6.90 6.98 -24.16
CA MET A 483 -7.07 5.65 -23.57
C MET A 483 -8.23 5.61 -22.59
N GLY A 484 -8.44 6.70 -21.83
CA GLY A 484 -9.62 6.89 -21.00
C GLY A 484 -10.91 6.93 -21.83
N LEU A 485 -10.92 7.62 -22.97
CA LEU A 485 -12.04 7.65 -23.92
C LEU A 485 -12.26 6.28 -24.58
N LEU A 486 -11.21 5.57 -24.98
CA LEU A 486 -11.31 4.22 -25.55
C LEU A 486 -11.77 3.19 -24.52
N ALA A 487 -11.33 3.31 -23.27
CA ALA A 487 -11.83 2.54 -22.15
C ALA A 487 -13.32 2.86 -21.91
N ALA A 488 -13.71 4.13 -21.90
CA ALA A 488 -15.10 4.56 -21.76
C ALA A 488 -15.98 4.11 -22.94
N LEU A 489 -15.43 4.07 -24.16
CA LEU A 489 -16.09 3.57 -25.36
C LEU A 489 -16.28 2.05 -25.31
N GLN A 490 -15.24 1.30 -24.91
CA GLN A 490 -15.36 -0.14 -24.67
C GLN A 490 -16.31 -0.45 -23.53
N PHE A 491 -16.29 0.37 -22.48
CA PHE A 491 -17.24 0.32 -21.38
C PHE A 491 -18.66 0.62 -21.84
N TYR A 492 -18.85 1.59 -22.74
CA TYR A 492 -20.14 1.87 -23.37
C TYR A 492 -20.63 0.68 -24.21
N PHE A 493 -19.75 0.04 -25.00
CA PHE A 493 -20.10 -1.17 -25.74
C PHE A 493 -20.39 -2.37 -24.81
N LEU A 494 -19.66 -2.49 -23.70
CA LEU A 494 -19.93 -3.45 -22.64
C LEU A 494 -21.34 -3.21 -22.07
N VAL A 495 -21.67 -1.98 -21.67
CA VAL A 495 -22.99 -1.64 -21.09
C VAL A 495 -24.13 -1.78 -22.11
N ARG A 496 -23.90 -1.45 -23.39
CA ARG A 496 -24.91 -1.52 -24.46
C ARG A 496 -25.26 -2.96 -24.84
N ASN A 497 -24.28 -3.87 -24.85
CA ASN A 497 -24.51 -5.29 -25.18
C ASN A 497 -25.23 -6.08 -24.08
N ARG A 498 -25.42 -5.50 -22.87
CA ARG A 498 -26.29 -6.00 -21.81
C ARG A 498 -27.73 -6.28 -22.27
N TYR A 499 -28.22 -5.53 -23.25
CA TYR A 499 -29.64 -5.53 -23.66
C TYR A 499 -29.92 -6.25 -24.99
N LYS A 500 -28.89 -6.82 -25.64
CA LYS A 500 -29.03 -7.44 -26.98
C LYS A 500 -28.92 -8.97 -27.02
N VAL A 501 -28.70 -9.65 -25.88
CA VAL A 501 -28.55 -11.12 -25.80
C VAL A 501 -29.47 -11.71 -24.75
#